data_AF-A0A523RS54-F1
#
_entry.id   AF-A0A523RS54-F1
#
_cell.length_a   1.000
_cell.length_b   1.000
_cell.length_c   1.000
_cell.angle_alpha   90.00
_cell.angle_beta   90.00
_cell.angle_gamma   90.00
#
_symmetry.space_group_name_H-M   'P 1'
#
loop_
_entity.id
_entity.type
_entity.pdbx_description
1 polymer ?
#
loop_
_entity_poly.entity_id
_entity_poly.type
_entity_poly.pdbx_seq_one_letter_code
_entity_poly.pdbx_strand_id
1 'polypeptide(L)'
;GYLTACPTNVGTGMRASCMLHLPALTTTRKIGDILKSISKLGLVARGLYGEGTESEGDFFQISNQVTLGLKEEEIVDNVERVTRQVVEQEKKAREVLYKRNKTQLSDEMGRAYGVLINAHLMSSKEAINLLSKLRLGVYLDLLPGFNMRVLNELFFLITPAQLQIKEGKELSPFSRDELRAKVIREKLSSLK
;
A
#
# COMPACT_ATOMS: atom_id res chain seq x y z
N GLY A 1 14.32 31.08 5.57
CA GLY A 1 13.81 29.86 4.93
C GLY A 1 13.19 30.20 3.59
N TYR A 2 12.63 29.22 2.90
CA TYR A 2 11.98 29.39 1.61
C TYR A 2 10.57 29.97 1.76
N LEU A 3 10.20 30.88 0.86
CA LEU A 3 8.85 31.46 0.80
C LEU A 3 7.88 30.44 0.20
N THR A 4 6.71 30.27 0.82
CA THR A 4 5.68 29.33 0.38
C THR A 4 4.30 29.86 0.78
N ALA A 5 3.29 29.60 -0.05
CA ALA A 5 1.90 29.88 0.28
C ALA A 5 1.29 28.82 1.21
N CYS A 6 1.89 27.63 1.31
CA CYS A 6 1.39 26.52 2.10
C CYS A 6 2.04 26.49 3.50
N PRO A 7 1.28 26.66 4.60
CA PRO A 7 1.84 26.70 5.96
C PRO A 7 2.63 25.45 6.36
N THR A 8 2.26 24.28 5.85
CA THR A 8 2.92 22.99 6.15
C THR A 8 4.29 22.84 5.48
N ASN A 9 4.69 23.80 4.64
CA ASN A 9 6.00 23.82 3.97
C ASN A 9 6.89 24.97 4.47
N VAL A 10 6.47 25.75 5.48
CA VAL A 10 7.27 26.90 5.97
C VAL A 10 8.61 26.40 6.52
N GLY A 11 9.69 27.11 6.20
CA GLY A 11 11.05 26.76 6.63
C GLY A 11 11.89 26.21 5.49
N THR A 12 12.14 24.90 5.49
CA THR A 12 12.91 24.19 4.46
C THR A 12 12.12 23.95 3.17
N GLY A 13 10.79 23.99 3.21
CA GLY A 13 9.96 23.60 2.06
C GLY A 13 10.00 22.10 1.73
N MET A 14 10.74 21.30 2.49
CA MET A 14 10.98 19.89 2.21
C MET A 14 9.86 18.99 2.75
N ARG A 15 9.43 18.03 1.92
CA ARG A 15 8.59 16.89 2.33
C ARG A 15 9.30 15.58 2.02
N ALA A 16 9.89 14.97 3.03
CA ALA A 16 10.43 13.62 2.95
C ALA A 16 9.31 12.61 3.25
N SER A 17 9.21 11.55 2.45
CA SER A 17 8.24 10.49 2.72
C SER A 17 8.68 9.12 2.21
N CYS A 18 8.23 8.08 2.90
CA CYS A 18 8.40 6.70 2.49
C CYS A 18 7.04 6.00 2.45
N MET A 19 6.79 5.24 1.39
CA MET A 19 5.61 4.40 1.24
C MET A 19 5.94 2.97 1.65
N LEU A 20 5.13 2.40 2.53
CA LEU A 20 5.31 1.06 3.09
C LEU A 20 4.05 0.23 2.88
N HIS A 21 4.25 -1.05 2.56
CA HIS A 21 3.19 -2.07 2.60
C HIS A 21 3.31 -2.83 3.91
N LEU A 22 2.33 -2.69 4.81
CA LEU A 22 2.34 -3.19 6.19
C LEU A 22 1.23 -4.23 6.49
N PRO A 23 1.01 -5.24 5.62
CA PRO A 23 -0.11 -6.16 5.76
C PRO A 23 -0.03 -7.00 7.02
N ALA A 24 1.16 -7.41 7.48
CA ALA A 24 1.25 -8.24 8.67
C ALA A 24 0.88 -7.47 9.94
N LEU A 25 1.31 -6.21 10.05
CA LEU A 25 0.89 -5.32 11.13
C LEU A 25 -0.62 -5.03 11.10
N THR A 26 -1.23 -4.90 9.91
CA THR A 26 -2.69 -4.78 9.79
C THR A 26 -3.41 -6.06 10.20
N THR A 27 -3.02 -7.21 9.65
CA THR A 27 -3.64 -8.52 9.95
C THR A 27 -3.53 -8.86 11.43
N THR A 28 -2.42 -8.53 12.07
CA THR A 28 -2.22 -8.74 13.52
C THR A 28 -2.83 -7.64 14.40
N ARG A 29 -3.55 -6.66 13.80
CA ARG A 29 -4.18 -5.52 14.47
C ARG A 29 -3.22 -4.65 15.29
N LYS A 30 -1.93 -4.65 14.94
CA LYS A 30 -0.87 -3.85 15.61
C LYS A 30 -0.64 -2.49 14.97
N ILE A 31 -1.18 -2.27 13.78
CA ILE A 31 -0.94 -1.05 13.00
C ILE A 31 -1.30 0.23 13.77
N GLY A 32 -2.39 0.23 14.54
CA GLY A 32 -2.81 1.40 15.32
C GLY A 32 -1.76 1.87 16.34
N ASP A 33 -1.07 0.92 16.98
CA ASP A 33 0.00 1.24 17.95
C ASP A 33 1.24 1.79 17.25
N ILE A 34 1.53 1.30 16.04
CA ILE A 34 2.61 1.82 15.19
C ILE A 34 2.32 3.25 14.77
N LEU A 35 1.11 3.54 14.28
CA LEU A 35 0.71 4.89 13.86
C LEU A 35 0.79 5.89 15.03
N LYS A 36 0.33 5.50 16.22
CA LYS A 36 0.47 6.32 17.44
C LYS A 36 1.94 6.57 17.80
N SER A 37 2.79 5.56 17.65
CA SER A 37 4.22 5.69 17.96
C SER A 37 4.93 6.62 16.98
N ILE A 38 4.59 6.55 15.69
CA ILE A 38 5.10 7.47 14.65
C ILE A 38 4.71 8.92 14.95
N SER A 39 3.46 9.16 15.35
CA SER A 39 2.97 10.51 15.70
C SER A 39 3.73 11.12 16.88
N LYS A 40 4.05 10.33 17.92
CA LYS A 40 4.86 10.78 19.06
C LYS A 40 6.29 11.18 18.69
N LEU A 41 6.79 10.72 17.54
CA LEU A 41 8.13 11.01 17.01
C LEU A 41 8.14 12.22 16.04
N GLY A 42 7.04 12.98 15.96
CA GLY A 42 6.94 14.17 15.11
C GLY A 42 6.77 13.88 13.62
N LEU A 43 6.34 12.66 13.29
CA LEU A 43 6.06 12.22 11.92
C LEU A 43 4.56 12.00 11.73
N VAL A 44 4.10 12.05 10.48
CA VAL A 44 2.72 11.72 10.10
C VAL A 44 2.71 10.43 9.31
N ALA A 45 1.82 9.51 9.68
CA ALA A 45 1.51 8.32 8.90
C ALA A 45 0.06 8.37 8.42
N ARG A 46 -0.18 8.13 7.13
CA ARG A 46 -1.51 8.09 6.51
C ARG A 46 -1.67 6.91 5.57
N GLY A 47 -2.88 6.39 5.44
CA GLY A 47 -3.21 5.40 4.40
C GLY A 47 -3.09 6.01 3.00
N LEU A 48 -2.69 5.21 2.01
CA LEU A 48 -2.61 5.65 0.61
C LEU A 48 -3.99 5.66 -0.07
N TYR A 49 -4.78 4.63 0.21
CA TYR A 49 -6.11 4.42 -0.33
C TYR A 49 -7.13 4.43 0.82
N GLY A 50 -8.27 5.10 0.64
CA GLY A 50 -9.31 5.24 1.66
C GLY A 50 -9.40 6.64 2.28
N GLU A 51 -10.37 6.83 3.17
CA GLU A 51 -10.59 8.06 3.94
C GLU A 51 -10.26 7.83 5.43
N GLY A 52 -9.59 8.80 6.07
CA GLY A 52 -9.27 8.72 7.50
C GLY A 52 -8.16 7.71 7.84
N THR A 53 -8.43 6.80 8.78
CA THR A 53 -7.45 5.82 9.30
C THR A 53 -7.56 4.43 8.66
N GLU A 54 -8.59 4.16 7.85
CA GLU A 54 -8.65 2.92 7.05
C GLU A 54 -7.72 3.06 5.85
N SER A 55 -6.67 2.24 5.78
CA SER A 55 -5.86 2.09 4.57
C SER A 55 -6.34 0.88 3.79
N GLU A 56 -6.93 1.09 2.62
CA GLU A 56 -7.20 -0.01 1.69
C GLU A 56 -5.85 -0.52 1.14
N GLY A 57 -5.68 -1.84 1.12
CA GLY A 57 -4.47 -2.48 0.58
C GLY A 57 -3.21 -2.32 1.43
N ASP A 58 -3.34 -1.97 2.71
CA ASP A 58 -2.24 -1.98 3.67
C ASP A 58 -1.04 -1.07 3.32
N PHE A 59 -1.26 -0.07 2.48
CA PHE A 59 -0.26 0.93 2.12
C PHE A 59 -0.34 2.16 3.02
N PHE A 60 0.80 2.51 3.60
CA PHE A 60 0.95 3.66 4.49
C PHE A 60 2.09 4.55 4.00
N GLN A 61 1.88 5.86 4.02
CA GLN A 61 2.92 6.84 3.80
C GLN A 61 3.35 7.45 5.14
N ILE A 62 4.63 7.32 5.48
CA ILE A 62 5.26 8.00 6.61
C ILE A 62 5.97 9.25 6.06
N SER A 63 5.75 10.41 6.67
CA SER A 63 6.35 11.68 6.25
C SER A 63 6.66 12.60 7.41
N ASN A 64 7.55 13.57 7.20
CA ASN A 64 7.80 14.62 8.19
C ASN A 64 6.58 15.53 8.37
N GLN A 65 6.35 15.95 9.62
CA GLN A 65 5.41 17.02 9.96
C GLN A 65 6.13 18.37 10.13
N VAL A 66 7.35 18.33 10.67
CA VAL A 66 8.15 19.51 10.97
C VAL A 66 8.96 19.90 9.74
N THR A 67 8.90 21.19 9.37
CA THR A 67 9.60 21.78 8.23
C THR A 67 10.39 23.05 8.59
N LEU A 68 10.22 23.58 9.81
CA LEU A 68 10.91 24.78 10.28
C LEU A 68 11.75 24.46 11.52
N GLY A 69 12.96 25.01 11.58
CA GLY A 69 13.86 24.87 12.75
C GLY A 69 14.74 23.62 12.75
N LEU A 70 14.71 22.82 11.68
CA LEU A 70 15.59 21.67 11.46
C LEU A 70 16.28 21.82 10.10
N LYS A 71 17.45 21.20 9.95
CA LYS A 71 18.07 21.03 8.64
C LYS A 71 17.38 19.93 7.84
N GLU A 72 17.43 20.03 6.52
CA GLU A 72 16.90 19.05 5.60
C GLU A 72 17.46 17.64 5.84
N GLU A 73 18.75 17.51 6.15
CA GLU A 73 19.39 16.22 6.45
C GLU A 73 18.80 15.59 7.72
N GLU A 74 18.56 16.38 8.76
CA GLU A 74 17.95 15.90 10.02
C GLU A 74 16.51 15.41 9.80
N ILE A 75 15.77 16.06 8.90
CA ILE A 75 14.42 15.65 8.51
C ILE A 75 14.48 14.28 7.82
N VAL A 76 15.37 14.10 6.86
CA VAL A 76 15.54 12.84 6.12
C VAL A 76 15.98 11.73 7.07
N ASP A 77 17.00 11.98 7.91
CA ASP A 77 17.51 11.02 8.89
C ASP A 77 16.41 10.55 9.86
N ASN A 78 15.57 11.48 10.33
CA ASN A 78 14.46 11.12 11.20
C ASN A 78 13.41 10.24 10.51
N VAL A 79 13.00 10.60 9.29
CA VAL A 79 12.04 9.80 8.50
C VAL A 79 12.62 8.43 8.21
N GLU A 80 13.88 8.34 7.79
CA GLU A 80 14.55 7.08 7.48
C GLU A 80 14.64 6.19 8.72
N ARG A 81 15.12 6.73 9.85
CA ARG A 81 15.29 5.98 11.10
C ARG A 81 13.97 5.37 11.58
N VAL A 82 12.89 6.14 11.60
CA VAL A 82 11.58 5.63 12.02
C VAL A 82 11.04 4.63 11.00
N THR A 83 11.19 4.90 9.70
CA THR A 83 10.78 3.99 8.63
C THR A 83 11.47 2.63 8.75
N ARG A 84 12.78 2.60 9.03
CA ARG A 84 13.53 1.35 9.24
C ARG A 84 13.00 0.56 10.43
N GLN A 85 12.66 1.22 11.55
CA GLN A 85 12.07 0.54 12.70
C GLN A 85 10.72 -0.12 12.38
N VAL A 86 9.87 0.57 11.62
CA VAL A 86 8.57 0.03 11.17
C VAL A 86 8.77 -1.16 10.24
N VAL A 87 9.73 -1.08 9.31
CA VAL A 87 10.08 -2.18 8.41
C VAL A 87 10.50 -3.43 9.21
N GLU A 88 11.33 -3.27 10.23
CA GLU A 88 11.76 -4.41 11.07
C GLU A 88 10.61 -5.02 11.87
N GLN A 89 9.68 -4.21 12.35
CA GLN A 89 8.48 -4.71 13.04
C GLN A 89 7.55 -5.47 12.08
N GLU A 90 7.37 -4.99 10.85
CA GLU A 90 6.60 -5.68 9.81
C GLU A 90 7.24 -7.01 9.42
N LYS A 91 8.57 -7.06 9.24
CA LYS A 91 9.29 -8.32 8.96
C LYS A 91 9.07 -9.35 10.08
N LYS A 92 9.22 -8.95 11.34
CA LYS A 92 8.96 -9.81 12.50
C LYS A 92 7.50 -10.28 12.54
N ALA A 93 6.55 -9.40 12.24
CA ALA A 93 5.13 -9.76 12.20
C ALA A 93 4.85 -10.79 11.09
N ARG A 94 5.47 -10.65 9.91
CA ARG A 94 5.37 -11.61 8.80
C ARG A 94 5.88 -12.99 9.19
N GLU A 95 7.05 -13.07 9.82
CA GLU A 95 7.62 -14.35 10.29
C GLU A 95 6.70 -15.05 11.29
N VAL A 96 6.14 -14.30 12.24
CA VAL A 96 5.19 -14.83 13.23
C VAL A 96 3.91 -15.34 12.56
N LEU A 97 3.36 -14.57 11.61
CA LEU A 97 2.19 -14.99 10.84
C LEU A 97 2.46 -16.28 10.07
N TYR A 98 3.57 -16.33 9.35
CA TYR A 98 3.96 -17.50 8.55
C TYR A 98 4.14 -18.76 9.41
N LYS A 99 4.85 -18.64 10.55
CA LYS A 99 5.09 -19.78 11.45
C LYS A 99 3.82 -20.31 12.11
N ARG A 100 2.87 -19.43 12.45
CA ARG A 100 1.63 -19.84 13.13
C ARG A 100 0.63 -20.48 12.19
N ASN A 101 0.39 -19.87 11.03
CA ASN A 101 -0.80 -20.13 10.23
C ASN A 101 -0.50 -20.33 8.73
N LYS A 102 0.60 -21.02 8.38
CA LYS A 102 1.01 -21.21 6.97
C LYS A 102 -0.13 -21.66 6.05
N THR A 103 -0.84 -22.74 6.41
CA THR A 103 -1.92 -23.29 5.57
C THR A 103 -3.07 -22.31 5.39
N GLN A 104 -3.46 -21.61 6.45
CA GLN A 104 -4.53 -20.61 6.37
C GLN A 104 -4.10 -19.43 5.49
N LEU A 105 -2.86 -18.95 5.61
CA LEU A 105 -2.33 -17.90 4.74
C LEU A 105 -2.30 -18.35 3.27
N SER A 106 -1.87 -19.57 3.00
CA SER A 106 -1.93 -20.15 1.65
C SER A 106 -3.35 -20.20 1.10
N ASP A 107 -4.34 -20.62 1.89
CA ASP A 107 -5.75 -20.63 1.47
C ASP A 107 -6.28 -19.22 1.19
N GLU A 108 -6.03 -18.25 2.08
CA GLU A 108 -6.44 -16.86 1.89
C GLU A 108 -5.83 -16.24 0.62
N MET A 109 -4.57 -16.53 0.34
CA MET A 109 -3.87 -16.07 -0.87
C MET A 109 -4.35 -16.77 -2.13
N GLY A 110 -4.59 -18.08 -2.06
CA GLY A 110 -5.15 -18.86 -3.17
C GLY A 110 -6.55 -18.39 -3.53
N ARG A 111 -7.40 -18.09 -2.54
CA ARG A 111 -8.72 -17.48 -2.74
C ARG A 111 -8.60 -16.10 -3.37
N ALA A 112 -7.71 -15.26 -2.85
CA ALA A 112 -7.52 -13.92 -3.39
C ALA A 112 -7.09 -13.97 -4.87
N TYR A 113 -6.14 -14.85 -5.19
CA TYR A 113 -5.73 -15.10 -6.57
C TYR A 113 -6.88 -15.61 -7.44
N GLY A 114 -7.62 -16.61 -6.97
CA GLY A 114 -8.76 -17.20 -7.68
C GLY A 114 -9.85 -16.17 -8.01
N VAL A 115 -10.14 -15.26 -7.09
CA VAL A 115 -11.09 -14.15 -7.34
C VAL A 115 -10.51 -13.19 -8.38
N LEU A 116 -9.26 -12.76 -8.24
CA LEU A 116 -8.62 -11.82 -9.17
C LEU A 116 -8.60 -12.31 -10.62
N ILE A 117 -8.40 -13.62 -10.86
CA ILE A 117 -8.33 -14.18 -12.22
C ILE A 117 -9.68 -14.57 -12.83
N ASN A 118 -10.76 -14.67 -12.03
CA ASN A 118 -12.07 -15.13 -12.52
C ASN A 118 -13.19 -14.09 -12.39
N ALA A 119 -13.09 -13.14 -11.47
CA ALA A 119 -14.14 -12.15 -11.25
C ALA A 119 -14.38 -11.29 -12.50
N HIS A 120 -15.64 -10.98 -12.80
CA HIS A 120 -16.06 -10.14 -13.94
C HIS A 120 -16.42 -8.70 -13.56
N LEU A 121 -16.65 -8.45 -12.26
CA LEU A 121 -16.98 -7.16 -11.69
C LEU A 121 -16.19 -7.02 -10.39
N MET A 122 -15.48 -5.91 -10.21
CA MET A 122 -14.65 -5.73 -9.01
C MET A 122 -14.50 -4.25 -8.66
N SER A 123 -14.88 -3.89 -7.43
CA SER A 123 -14.69 -2.52 -6.92
C SER A 123 -13.21 -2.19 -6.68
N SER A 124 -12.87 -0.90 -6.57
CA SER A 124 -11.50 -0.47 -6.23
C SER A 124 -11.04 -1.06 -4.89
N LYS A 125 -11.87 -0.96 -3.85
CA LYS A 125 -11.57 -1.43 -2.49
C LYS A 125 -11.27 -2.93 -2.48
N GLU A 126 -12.11 -3.71 -3.13
CA GLU A 126 -11.93 -5.15 -3.24
C GLU A 126 -10.64 -5.50 -3.98
N ALA A 127 -10.40 -4.91 -5.16
CA ALA A 127 -9.22 -5.18 -5.96
C ALA A 127 -7.92 -4.89 -5.20
N ILE A 128 -7.85 -3.72 -4.55
CA ILE A 128 -6.70 -3.27 -3.78
C ILE A 128 -6.42 -4.22 -2.60
N ASN A 129 -7.47 -4.65 -1.87
CA ASN A 129 -7.33 -5.57 -0.75
C ASN A 129 -6.88 -6.97 -1.19
N LEU A 130 -7.43 -7.49 -2.29
CA LEU A 130 -7.02 -8.79 -2.84
C LEU A 130 -5.58 -8.76 -3.37
N LEU A 131 -5.19 -7.68 -4.06
CA LEU A 131 -3.81 -7.48 -4.51
C LEU A 131 -2.84 -7.35 -3.34
N SER A 132 -3.21 -6.70 -2.24
CA SER A 132 -2.38 -6.63 -1.01
C SER A 132 -2.09 -8.04 -0.48
N LYS A 133 -3.13 -8.88 -0.36
CA LYS A 133 -2.98 -10.28 0.06
C LYS A 133 -2.06 -11.07 -0.86
N LEU A 134 -2.25 -10.92 -2.18
CA LEU A 134 -1.40 -11.56 -3.18
C LEU A 134 0.06 -11.13 -3.03
N ARG A 135 0.28 -9.81 -2.86
CA ARG A 135 1.60 -9.22 -2.64
C ARG A 135 2.30 -9.74 -1.38
N LEU A 136 1.56 -9.93 -0.28
CA LEU A 136 2.08 -10.60 0.91
C LEU A 136 2.49 -12.05 0.60
N GLY A 137 1.70 -12.75 -0.20
CA GLY A 137 1.98 -14.14 -0.60
C GLY A 137 3.24 -14.30 -1.43
N VAL A 138 3.49 -13.36 -2.35
CA VAL A 138 4.76 -13.31 -3.08
C VAL A 138 5.93 -13.07 -2.13
N TYR A 139 5.77 -12.19 -1.14
CA TYR A 139 6.84 -11.92 -0.16
C TYR A 139 7.15 -13.12 0.75
N LEU A 140 6.13 -13.93 1.07
CA LEU A 140 6.28 -15.12 1.91
C LEU A 140 6.65 -16.39 1.11
N ASP A 141 6.97 -16.25 -0.18
CA ASP A 141 7.25 -17.35 -1.11
C ASP A 141 6.11 -18.40 -1.18
N LEU A 142 4.87 -17.98 -0.92
CA LEU A 142 3.68 -18.84 -0.98
C LEU A 142 3.08 -18.92 -2.39
N LEU A 143 3.50 -18.03 -3.29
CA LEU A 143 3.05 -17.95 -4.68
C LEU A 143 4.27 -17.86 -5.61
N PRO A 144 5.03 -18.96 -5.78
CA PRO A 144 6.19 -18.98 -6.65
C PRO A 144 5.77 -18.69 -8.10
N GLY A 145 6.50 -17.79 -8.78
CA GLY A 145 6.24 -17.39 -10.17
C GLY A 145 5.64 -15.99 -10.35
N PHE A 146 5.15 -15.34 -9.30
CA PHE A 146 4.64 -13.97 -9.40
C PHE A 146 5.75 -12.94 -9.32
N ASN A 147 5.78 -12.03 -10.29
CA ASN A 147 6.68 -10.89 -10.26
C ASN A 147 6.05 -9.73 -9.46
N MET A 148 6.74 -9.30 -8.39
CA MET A 148 6.36 -8.15 -7.57
C MET A 148 6.13 -6.87 -8.39
N ARG A 149 6.89 -6.67 -9.47
CA ARG A 149 6.73 -5.52 -10.38
C ARG A 149 5.33 -5.50 -11.01
N VAL A 150 4.81 -6.64 -11.43
CA VAL A 150 3.50 -6.73 -12.09
C VAL A 150 2.38 -6.42 -11.10
N LEU A 151 2.52 -6.86 -9.84
CA LEU A 151 1.59 -6.48 -8.78
C LEU A 151 1.61 -4.98 -8.50
N ASN A 152 2.79 -4.38 -8.41
CA ASN A 152 2.93 -2.93 -8.20
C ASN A 152 2.34 -2.12 -9.37
N GLU A 153 2.55 -2.56 -10.61
CA GLU A 153 1.92 -1.96 -11.80
C GLU A 153 0.40 -2.05 -11.74
N LEU A 154 -0.13 -3.21 -11.33
CA LEU A 154 -1.58 -3.40 -11.22
C LEU A 154 -2.24 -2.41 -10.28
N PHE A 155 -1.65 -2.12 -9.10
CA PHE A 155 -2.19 -1.10 -8.19
C PHE A 155 -2.39 0.27 -8.84
N PHE A 156 -1.55 0.63 -9.81
CA PHE A 156 -1.67 1.87 -10.57
C PHE A 156 -2.70 1.76 -11.69
N LEU A 157 -2.61 0.71 -12.51
CA LEU A 157 -3.43 0.52 -13.72
C LEU A 157 -4.92 0.40 -13.43
N ILE A 158 -5.30 -0.10 -12.25
CA ILE A 158 -6.70 -0.31 -11.87
C ILE A 158 -7.38 0.91 -11.25
N THR A 159 -6.66 2.03 -11.11
CA THR A 159 -7.21 3.26 -10.54
C THR A 159 -8.28 3.84 -11.48
N PRO A 160 -9.35 4.48 -10.95
CA PRO A 160 -10.43 5.03 -11.78
C PRO A 160 -9.94 5.92 -12.92
N ALA A 161 -8.94 6.77 -12.66
CA ALA A 161 -8.36 7.67 -13.65
C ALA A 161 -7.63 6.91 -14.76
N GLN A 162 -6.79 5.91 -14.41
CA GLN A 162 -6.06 5.13 -15.41
C GLN A 162 -7.00 4.30 -16.30
N LEU A 163 -8.08 3.77 -15.72
CA LEU A 163 -9.10 3.04 -16.48
C LEU A 163 -9.80 3.94 -17.50
N GLN A 164 -10.13 5.18 -17.13
CA GLN A 164 -10.73 6.15 -18.05
C GLN A 164 -9.74 6.61 -19.12
N ILE A 165 -8.47 6.84 -18.77
CA ILE A 165 -7.41 7.16 -19.74
C ILE A 165 -7.25 6.04 -20.76
N LYS A 166 -7.28 4.78 -20.31
CA LYS A 166 -7.16 3.60 -21.18
C LYS A 166 -8.30 3.52 -22.20
N GLU A 167 -9.53 3.83 -21.80
CA GLU A 167 -10.69 3.82 -22.69
C GLU A 167 -10.88 5.12 -23.49
N GLY A 168 -10.16 6.19 -23.15
CA GLY A 168 -10.28 7.50 -23.80
C GLY A 168 -11.61 8.22 -23.56
N LYS A 169 -12.37 7.81 -22.53
CA LYS A 169 -13.68 8.38 -22.20
C LYS A 169 -13.99 8.28 -20.71
N GLU A 170 -14.97 9.07 -20.25
CA GLU A 170 -15.53 8.90 -18.93
C GLU A 170 -16.30 7.58 -18.83
N LEU A 171 -16.14 6.91 -17.69
CA LEU A 171 -16.74 5.61 -17.42
C LEU A 171 -17.64 5.71 -16.19
N SER A 172 -18.81 5.09 -16.26
CA SER A 172 -19.68 4.92 -15.09
C SER A 172 -18.97 4.09 -14.01
N PRO A 173 -19.35 4.20 -12.72
CA PRO A 173 -18.82 3.33 -11.67
C PRO A 173 -18.88 1.84 -12.01
N PHE A 174 -20.01 1.39 -12.56
CA PHE A 174 -20.19 -0.01 -12.98
C PHE A 174 -19.24 -0.40 -14.10
N SER A 175 -19.14 0.41 -15.15
CA SER A 175 -18.23 0.15 -16.29
C SER A 175 -16.75 0.16 -15.87
N ARG A 176 -16.38 0.97 -14.87
CA ARG A 176 -15.04 0.93 -14.28
C ARG A 176 -14.78 -0.38 -13.56
N ASP A 177 -15.75 -0.91 -12.83
CA ASP A 177 -15.61 -2.18 -12.10
C ASP A 177 -15.50 -3.38 -13.05
N GLU A 178 -16.23 -3.37 -14.17
CA GLU A 178 -16.10 -4.39 -15.22
C GLU A 178 -14.72 -4.33 -15.89
N LEU A 179 -14.28 -3.13 -16.28
CA LEU A 179 -12.98 -2.93 -16.93
C LEU A 179 -11.82 -3.25 -15.98
N ARG A 180 -11.94 -2.89 -14.70
CA ARG A 180 -10.96 -3.23 -13.67
C ARG A 180 -10.75 -4.72 -13.59
N ALA A 181 -11.84 -5.47 -13.44
CA ALA A 181 -11.80 -6.92 -13.39
C ALA A 181 -11.14 -7.48 -14.67
N LYS A 182 -11.52 -6.98 -15.86
CA LYS A 182 -10.91 -7.37 -17.14
C LYS A 182 -9.39 -7.14 -17.17
N VAL A 183 -8.92 -5.95 -16.80
CA VAL A 183 -7.49 -5.59 -16.78
C VAL A 183 -6.70 -6.51 -15.83
N ILE A 184 -7.25 -6.79 -14.65
CA ILE A 184 -6.62 -7.69 -13.67
C ILE A 184 -6.48 -9.09 -14.26
N ARG A 185 -7.56 -9.65 -14.83
CA ARG A 185 -7.53 -10.99 -15.45
C ARG A 185 -6.50 -11.07 -16.58
N GLU A 186 -6.47 -10.08 -17.48
CA GLU A 186 -5.52 -10.04 -18.60
C GLU A 186 -4.07 -10.00 -18.11
N LYS A 187 -3.78 -9.17 -17.10
CA LYS A 187 -2.40 -9.05 -16.58
C LYS A 187 -1.97 -10.26 -15.78
N LEU A 188 -2.83 -10.84 -14.94
CA LEU A 188 -2.46 -11.99 -14.12
C LEU A 188 -2.47 -13.31 -14.90
N SER A 189 -3.28 -13.45 -15.96
CA SER A 189 -3.23 -14.65 -16.83
C SER A 189 -1.95 -14.74 -17.64
N SER A 190 -1.31 -13.60 -17.96
CA SER A 190 -0.01 -13.55 -18.66
C SER A 190 1.19 -14.01 -17.81
N LEU A 191 0.98 -14.34 -16.53
CA LEU A 191 2.02 -14.80 -15.58
C LEU A 191 2.09 -16.32 -15.42
N LYS A 192 1.29 -17.08 -16.20
CA LYS A 192 1.41 -18.54 -16.30
C LYS A 192 2.39 -18.94 -17.39
#